data_AF-A0A9P6XUX0-F1
#
_entry.id   AF-A0A9P6XUX0-F1
#
_cell.length_a   1.000
_cell.length_b   1.000
_cell.length_c   1.000
_cell.angle_alpha   90.00
_cell.angle_beta   90.00
_cell.angle_gamma   90.00
#
_symmetry.space_group_name_H-M   'P 1'
#
loop_
_entity.id
_entity.type
_entity.pdbx_description
1 polymer ?
#
loop_
_entity_poly.entity_id
_entity_poly.type
_entity_poly.pdbx_seq_one_letter_code
_entity_poly.pdbx_strand_id
1 'polypeptide(L)'
;MIAKLIVWDVDRDAALRRMSQALADCQVVGVTTNAGFLRRLVNTDSFANARLDTALIEREQAALGHVGDTGDALGMLAAVAAVTCTAGASCDARDPHSPWQAQDGWRLGASAPRVLPLQQGDRHRRCAGHDRAAGGPTLVVAGAARR
;
A
#
# COMPACT_ATOMS: atom_id res chain seq x y z
N MET A 1 -17.63 15.79 -1.28
CA MET A 1 -18.16 14.46 -1.65
C MET A 1 -17.45 14.01 -2.92
N ILE A 2 -16.84 12.80 -2.96
CA ILE A 2 -16.10 12.29 -4.14
C ILE A 2 -17.03 11.50 -5.07
N ALA A 3 -17.73 10.50 -4.55
CA ALA A 3 -18.63 9.64 -5.30
C ALA A 3 -19.70 8.99 -4.40
N LYS A 4 -20.68 8.34 -5.02
CA LYS A 4 -21.63 7.43 -4.35
C LYS A 4 -21.37 6.00 -4.82
N LEU A 5 -21.18 5.07 -3.88
CA LEU A 5 -21.06 3.64 -4.16
C LEU A 5 -22.38 2.96 -3.81
N ILE A 6 -23.03 2.37 -4.81
CA ILE A 6 -24.33 1.72 -4.67
C ILE A 6 -24.18 0.30 -5.21
N VAL A 7 -24.69 -0.68 -4.47
CA VAL A 7 -24.75 -2.08 -4.89
C VAL A 7 -26.19 -2.57 -4.79
N TRP A 8 -26.50 -3.58 -5.58
CA TRP A 8 -27.78 -4.26 -5.58
C TRP A 8 -27.53 -5.77 -5.67
N ASP A 9 -28.41 -6.54 -5.04
CA ASP A 9 -28.46 -7.98 -5.14
C ASP A 9 -29.88 -8.50 -4.79
N VAL A 10 -30.10 -9.80 -4.92
CA VAL A 10 -31.40 -10.45 -4.72
C VAL A 10 -31.89 -10.42 -3.28
N ASP A 11 -30.95 -10.43 -2.33
CA ASP A 11 -31.21 -10.34 -0.91
C ASP A 11 -30.21 -9.42 -0.22
N ARG A 12 -30.52 -9.05 1.02
CA ARG A 12 -29.74 -8.09 1.80
C ARG A 12 -28.35 -8.61 2.12
N ASP A 13 -28.21 -9.90 2.40
CA ASP A 13 -26.92 -10.49 2.78
C ASP A 13 -25.97 -10.55 1.57
N ALA A 14 -26.51 -10.85 0.38
CA ALA A 14 -25.80 -10.79 -0.88
C ALA A 14 -25.36 -9.36 -1.21
N ALA A 15 -26.25 -8.38 -1.02
CA ALA A 15 -25.92 -6.97 -1.20
C ALA A 15 -24.83 -6.50 -0.20
N LEU A 16 -24.87 -6.96 1.06
CA LEU A 16 -23.83 -6.65 2.05
C LEU A 16 -22.48 -7.26 1.67
N ARG A 17 -22.44 -8.52 1.22
CA ARG A 17 -21.21 -9.16 0.71
C ARG A 17 -20.64 -8.38 -0.47
N ARG A 18 -21.50 -7.99 -1.42
CA ARG A 18 -21.13 -7.18 -2.58
C ARG A 18 -20.62 -5.80 -2.19
N MET A 19 -21.26 -5.14 -1.23
CA MET A 19 -20.81 -3.85 -0.68
C MET A 19 -19.43 -3.96 -0.05
N SER A 20 -19.21 -5.00 0.77
CA SER A 20 -17.93 -5.23 1.44
C SER A 20 -16.80 -5.44 0.44
N GLN A 21 -17.06 -6.21 -0.63
CA GLN A 21 -16.11 -6.40 -1.73
C GLN A 21 -15.84 -5.09 -2.49
N ALA A 22 -16.89 -4.37 -2.90
CA ALA A 22 -16.75 -3.11 -3.63
C ALA A 22 -15.99 -2.04 -2.84
N LEU A 23 -16.15 -2.00 -1.51
CA LEU A 23 -15.38 -1.13 -0.63
C LEU A 23 -13.93 -1.61 -0.43
N ALA A 24 -13.68 -2.93 -0.50
CA ALA A 24 -12.32 -3.49 -0.45
C ALA A 24 -11.53 -3.17 -1.74
N ASP A 25 -12.21 -3.14 -2.88
CA ASP A 25 -11.62 -2.82 -4.18
C ASP A 25 -11.48 -1.30 -4.44
N CYS A 26 -12.09 -0.47 -3.58
CA CYS A 26 -12.05 0.97 -3.70
C CYS A 26 -10.66 1.51 -3.34
N GLN A 27 -9.90 1.90 -4.37
CA GLN A 27 -8.58 2.51 -4.22
C GLN A 27 -8.65 4.00 -4.53
N VAL A 28 -8.35 4.82 -3.53
CA VAL A 28 -8.23 6.28 -3.68
C VAL A 28 -6.88 6.72 -3.13
N VAL A 29 -6.09 7.36 -3.99
CA VAL A 29 -4.72 7.79 -3.67
C VAL A 29 -4.64 9.32 -3.74
N GLY A 30 -3.85 9.92 -2.85
CA GLY A 30 -3.56 11.35 -2.86
C GLY A 30 -4.49 12.23 -2.03
N VAL A 31 -5.59 11.68 -1.50
CA VAL A 31 -6.50 12.39 -0.60
C VAL A 31 -6.94 11.51 0.54
N THR A 32 -7.22 12.12 1.70
CA THR A 32 -7.85 11.42 2.83
C THR A 32 -9.29 11.03 2.46
N THR A 33 -9.67 9.78 2.73
CA THR A 33 -11.02 9.28 2.42
C THR A 33 -11.67 8.57 3.59
N ASN A 34 -13.00 8.53 3.59
CA ASN A 34 -13.80 7.76 4.52
C ASN A 34 -14.05 6.31 4.08
N ALA A 35 -13.43 5.83 2.99
CA ALA A 35 -13.68 4.48 2.46
C ALA A 35 -13.37 3.37 3.48
N GLY A 36 -12.25 3.50 4.21
CA GLY A 36 -11.90 2.56 5.28
C GLY A 36 -12.88 2.58 6.45
N PHE A 37 -13.44 3.76 6.79
CA PHE A 37 -14.50 3.88 7.78
C PHE A 37 -15.78 3.18 7.33
N LEU A 38 -16.23 3.43 6.09
CA LEU A 38 -17.43 2.80 5.52
C LEU A 38 -17.28 1.27 5.45
N ARG A 39 -16.08 0.78 5.09
CA ARG A 39 -15.78 -0.66 5.09
C ARG A 39 -15.92 -1.27 6.48
N ARG A 40 -15.47 -0.60 7.54
CA ARG A 40 -15.69 -1.09 8.91
C ARG A 40 -17.17 -1.05 9.29
N LEU A 41 -17.86 0.06 9.00
CA LEU A 41 -19.29 0.23 9.31
C LEU A 41 -20.17 -0.88 8.73
N VAL A 42 -20.01 -1.18 7.44
CA VAL A 42 -20.80 -2.21 6.76
C VAL A 42 -20.55 -3.62 7.32
N ASN A 43 -19.37 -3.85 7.91
CA ASN A 43 -18.99 -5.13 8.51
C ASN A 43 -19.28 -5.21 10.03
N THR A 44 -19.96 -4.21 10.63
CA THR A 44 -20.41 -4.30 12.03
C THR A 44 -21.67 -5.16 12.15
N ASP A 45 -21.84 -5.85 13.29
CA ASP A 45 -23.04 -6.64 13.55
C ASP A 45 -24.31 -5.79 13.56
N SER A 46 -24.23 -4.55 14.06
CA SER A 46 -25.37 -3.63 14.05
C SER A 46 -25.81 -3.29 12.63
N PHE A 47 -24.87 -3.05 11.71
CA PHE A 47 -25.20 -2.83 10.31
C PHE A 47 -25.68 -4.13 9.65
N ALA A 48 -25.01 -5.25 9.87
CA ALA A 48 -25.38 -6.54 9.28
C ALA A 48 -26.77 -7.04 9.73
N ASN A 49 -27.22 -6.71 10.94
CA ASN A 49 -28.53 -7.13 11.47
C ASN A 49 -29.61 -6.03 11.41
N ALA A 50 -29.39 -4.95 10.64
CA ALA A 50 -30.32 -3.84 10.50
C ALA A 50 -30.73 -3.16 11.82
N ARG A 51 -29.83 -3.16 12.83
CA ARG A 51 -30.00 -2.40 14.08
C ARG A 51 -29.58 -0.96 13.85
N LEU A 52 -30.38 -0.24 13.06
CA LEU A 52 -30.08 1.09 12.56
C LEU A 52 -30.88 2.14 13.32
N ASP A 53 -30.17 3.14 13.85
CA ASP A 53 -30.73 4.31 14.50
C ASP A 53 -29.73 5.47 14.35
N THR A 54 -30.13 6.67 14.75
CA THR A 54 -29.30 7.87 14.59
C THR A 54 -28.08 7.91 15.51
N ALA A 55 -27.97 6.99 16.48
CA ALA A 55 -26.83 6.86 17.39
C ALA A 55 -25.93 5.63 17.08
N LEU A 56 -26.08 5.03 15.89
CA LEU A 56 -25.31 3.85 15.47
C LEU A 56 -23.80 4.10 15.49
N ILE A 57 -23.35 5.26 15.03
CA ILE A 57 -21.92 5.57 14.90
C ILE A 57 -21.28 5.72 16.28
N GLU A 58 -21.97 6.36 17.21
CA GLU A 58 -21.55 6.55 18.60
C GLU A 58 -21.49 5.19 19.31
N ARG A 59 -22.49 4.32 19.10
CA ARG A 59 -22.51 2.96 19.66
C ARG A 59 -21.35 2.10 19.16
N GLU A 60 -21.06 2.16 17.86
CA GLU A 60 -20.03 1.34 17.21
C GLU A 60 -18.64 2.00 17.20
N GLN A 61 -18.44 3.09 17.94
CA GLN A 61 -17.23 3.92 17.88
C GLN A 61 -15.93 3.10 18.04
N ALA A 62 -15.91 2.12 18.94
CA ALA A 62 -14.77 1.23 19.14
C ALA A 62 -14.46 0.38 17.88
N ALA A 63 -15.48 -0.15 17.22
CA ALA A 63 -15.33 -0.94 16.00
C ALA A 63 -15.00 -0.07 14.77
N LEU A 64 -15.46 1.18 14.77
CA LEU A 64 -15.23 2.15 13.68
C LEU A 64 -13.89 2.87 13.78
N GLY A 65 -13.23 2.79 14.94
CA GLY A 65 -11.90 3.35 15.19
C GLY A 65 -10.84 2.92 14.19
N HIS A 66 -9.79 3.72 14.04
CA HIS A 66 -8.70 3.41 13.13
C HIS A 66 -7.84 2.28 13.70
N VAL A 67 -7.84 1.13 13.03
CA VAL A 67 -6.95 0.01 13.38
C VAL A 67 -5.54 0.34 12.86
N GLY A 68 -4.63 0.65 13.79
CA GLY A 68 -3.19 0.39 13.74
C GLY A 68 -2.38 0.88 12.53
N ASP A 69 -1.30 1.59 12.82
CA ASP A 69 -0.27 2.03 11.89
C ASP A 69 0.34 0.85 11.10
N THR A 70 -0.17 0.62 9.88
CA THR A 70 0.36 -0.36 8.92
C THR A 70 1.66 0.09 8.27
N GLY A 71 2.25 1.20 8.74
CA GLY A 71 3.36 1.88 8.08
C GLY A 71 4.62 1.05 7.91
N ASP A 72 4.85 0.06 8.78
CA ASP A 72 6.03 -0.79 8.65
C ASP A 72 5.90 -1.78 7.49
N ALA A 73 4.74 -2.42 7.35
CA ALA A 73 4.46 -3.32 6.22
C ALA A 73 4.38 -2.56 4.90
N LEU A 74 3.74 -1.38 4.89
CA LEU A 74 3.64 -0.53 3.70
C LEU A 74 5.01 0.00 3.26
N GLY A 75 5.86 0.41 4.21
CA GLY A 75 7.23 0.84 3.94
C GLY A 75 8.07 -0.29 3.34
N MET A 76 7.94 -1.52 3.84
CA MET A 76 8.62 -2.69 3.27
C MET A 76 8.13 -3.02 1.86
N LEU A 77 6.81 -3.02 1.62
CA LEU A 77 6.23 -3.24 0.29
C LEU A 77 6.68 -2.17 -0.71
N ALA A 78 6.70 -0.90 -0.30
CA ALA A 78 7.21 0.20 -1.13
C ALA A 78 8.69 0.03 -1.45
N ALA A 79 9.50 -0.43 -0.50
CA ALA A 79 10.91 -0.71 -0.71
C ALA A 79 11.14 -1.85 -1.71
N VAL A 80 10.39 -2.95 -1.56
CA VAL A 80 10.44 -4.09 -2.50
C VAL A 80 10.02 -3.63 -3.89
N ALA A 81 8.87 -2.96 -4.02
CA ALA A 81 8.39 -2.45 -5.31
C ALA A 81 9.36 -1.45 -5.95
N ALA A 82 10.01 -0.59 -5.16
CA ALA A 82 11.02 0.32 -5.68
C ALA A 82 12.29 -0.41 -6.15
N VAL A 83 12.63 -1.58 -5.60
CA VAL A 83 13.74 -2.39 -6.12
C VAL A 83 13.33 -3.21 -7.35
N THR A 84 12.14 -3.82 -7.35
CA THR A 84 11.72 -4.77 -8.39
C THR A 84 11.00 -4.12 -9.57
N CYS A 85 10.31 -3.00 -9.35
CA CYS A 85 9.43 -2.36 -10.34
C CYS A 85 9.96 -1.04 -10.87
N THR A 86 11.08 -0.51 -10.36
CA THR A 86 11.75 0.58 -11.09
C THR A 86 12.25 0.01 -12.39
N ALA A 87 11.52 0.32 -13.46
CA ALA A 87 11.88 -0.01 -14.82
C ALA A 87 13.36 0.31 -15.03
N GLY A 88 14.04 -0.58 -15.75
CA GLY A 88 15.40 -0.34 -16.23
C GLY A 88 15.51 1.08 -16.78
N ALA A 89 16.67 1.69 -16.61
CA ALA A 89 16.92 3.05 -17.10
C ALA A 89 16.38 3.17 -18.53
N SER A 90 15.81 4.34 -18.87
CA SER A 90 15.40 4.69 -20.24
C SER A 90 16.31 4.00 -21.25
N CYS A 91 15.79 3.01 -21.97
CA CYS A 91 16.56 2.32 -22.99
C CYS A 91 16.81 3.31 -24.12
N ASP A 92 18.07 3.74 -24.30
CA ASP A 92 18.41 4.48 -25.50
C ASP A 92 18.28 3.50 -26.66
N ALA A 93 17.29 3.71 -27.53
CA ALA A 93 17.06 2.85 -28.68
C ALA A 93 18.26 2.80 -29.63
N ARG A 94 19.17 3.78 -29.56
CA ARG A 94 20.42 3.82 -30.35
C ARG A 94 21.52 2.92 -29.78
N ASP A 95 21.43 2.56 -28.50
CA ASP A 95 22.35 1.61 -27.84
C ASP A 95 21.59 0.71 -26.85
N PRO A 96 20.81 -0.28 -27.36
CA PRO A 96 19.98 -1.14 -26.51
C PRO A 96 20.76 -2.07 -25.57
N HIS A 97 22.06 -2.23 -25.79
CA HIS A 97 22.93 -3.15 -25.03
C HIS A 97 23.95 -2.40 -24.18
N SER A 98 23.73 -1.11 -23.94
CA SER A 98 24.66 -0.29 -23.18
C SER A 98 24.84 -0.82 -21.75
N PRO A 99 26.07 -1.10 -21.30
CA PRO A 99 26.31 -1.54 -19.92
C PRO A 99 25.91 -0.45 -18.91
N TRP A 100 25.83 0.81 -19.33
CA TRP A 100 25.39 1.94 -18.49
C TRP A 100 23.89 1.93 -18.19
N GLN A 101 23.11 1.09 -18.88
CA GLN A 101 21.69 0.87 -18.58
C GLN A 101 21.49 -0.19 -17.50
N ALA A 102 22.54 -0.96 -17.16
CA ALA A 102 22.50 -1.93 -16.09
C ALA A 102 22.34 -1.22 -14.73
N GLN A 103 21.29 -1.57 -13.99
CA GLN A 103 21.04 -1.08 -12.62
C GLN A 103 21.51 -2.11 -11.57
N ASP A 104 22.56 -2.85 -11.89
CA ASP A 104 23.10 -3.99 -11.11
C ASP A 104 24.10 -3.57 -10.01
N GLY A 105 24.35 -2.27 -9.88
CA GLY A 105 25.26 -1.72 -8.89
C GLY A 105 26.74 -1.94 -9.20
N TRP A 106 27.11 -2.25 -10.46
CA TRP A 106 28.49 -2.56 -10.83
C TRP A 106 29.51 -1.51 -10.33
N ARG A 107 30.59 -1.98 -9.72
CA ARG A 107 31.79 -1.22 -9.32
C ARG A 107 33.01 -2.12 -9.49
N LEU A 108 34.19 -1.51 -9.64
CA LEU A 108 35.47 -2.22 -9.50
C LEU A 108 35.59 -2.71 -8.05
N GLY A 109 35.38 -4.02 -7.84
CA GLY A 109 35.35 -4.65 -6.52
C GLY A 109 33.98 -5.24 -6.20
N ALA A 110 33.42 -4.89 -5.04
CA ALA A 110 32.09 -5.33 -4.64
C ALA A 110 30.99 -4.45 -5.26
N SER A 111 29.87 -5.05 -5.66
CA SER A 111 28.69 -4.30 -6.14
C SER A 111 28.18 -3.35 -5.06
N ALA A 112 27.80 -2.14 -5.48
CA ALA A 112 27.28 -1.11 -4.59
C ALA A 112 25.78 -1.30 -4.33
N PRO A 113 25.31 -1.18 -3.07
CA PRO A 113 23.88 -1.17 -2.79
C PRO A 113 23.18 0.00 -3.46
N ARG A 114 21.96 -0.26 -3.93
CA ARG A 114 21.04 0.79 -4.34
C ARG A 114 20.31 1.34 -3.12
N VAL A 115 20.53 2.62 -2.81
CA VAL A 115 19.89 3.30 -1.68
C VAL A 115 18.61 4.00 -2.12
N LEU A 116 17.50 3.65 -1.48
CA LEU A 116 16.16 4.16 -1.74
C LEU A 116 15.67 4.94 -0.52
N PRO A 117 15.60 6.28 -0.58
CA PRO A 117 14.92 7.07 0.43
C PRO A 117 13.41 6.90 0.25
N LEU A 118 12.74 6.45 1.31
CA LEU A 118 11.28 6.32 1.37
C LEU A 118 10.73 7.26 2.42
N GLN A 119 9.57 7.85 2.12
CA GLN A 119 8.85 8.72 3.05
C GLN A 119 7.39 8.26 3.16
N GLN A 120 6.92 8.13 4.40
CA GLN A 120 5.52 7.90 4.72
C GLN A 120 5.07 8.90 5.79
N GLY A 121 4.27 9.90 5.40
CA GLY A 121 3.99 11.04 6.27
C GLY A 121 5.29 11.72 6.68
N ASP A 122 5.52 11.86 7.98
CA ASP A 122 6.75 12.45 8.56
C ASP A 122 7.87 11.43 8.79
N ARG A 123 7.64 10.14 8.49
CA ARG A 123 8.65 9.09 8.68
C ARG A 123 9.51 8.95 7.44
N HIS A 124 10.82 9.14 7.60
CA HIS A 124 11.82 8.83 6.59
C HIS A 124 12.51 7.49 6.89
N ARG A 125 12.70 6.68 5.85
CA ARG A 125 13.46 5.43 5.91
C ARG A 125 14.44 5.39 4.75
N ARG A 126 15.60 4.78 4.98
CA ARG A 126 16.56 4.44 3.92
C ARG A 126 16.59 2.93 3.79
N CYS A 127 16.29 2.44 2.59
CA CYS A 127 16.40 1.03 2.25
C CYS A 127 17.58 0.84 1.31
N ALA A 128 18.35 -0.23 1.50
CA ALA A 128 19.47 -0.58 0.64
C ALA A 128 19.18 -1.95 0.01
N GLY A 129 19.04 -1.99 -1.32
CA GLY A 129 18.88 -3.23 -2.09
C GLY A 129 20.20 -3.66 -2.71
N HIS A 130 20.50 -4.95 -2.66
CA HIS A 130 21.57 -5.57 -3.45
C HIS A 130 20.96 -6.56 -4.42
N ASP A 131 21.38 -6.50 -5.68
CA ASP A 131 21.10 -7.56 -6.64
C ASP A 131 22.18 -8.64 -6.51
N ARG A 132 21.79 -9.85 -6.11
CA ARG A 132 22.72 -10.98 -6.08
C ARG A 132 22.59 -11.73 -7.39
N ALA A 133 23.67 -11.77 -8.15
CA ALA A 133 23.81 -12.50 -9.41
C ALA A 133 23.40 -14.00 -9.37
N ALA A 134 23.19 -14.60 -8.19
CA ALA A 134 22.78 -16.01 -8.04
C ALA A 134 21.73 -16.29 -6.94
N GLY A 135 21.07 -15.27 -6.34
CA GLY A 135 20.26 -15.49 -5.12
C GLY A 135 19.03 -14.62 -4.93
N GLY A 136 18.63 -13.85 -5.93
CA GLY A 136 17.52 -12.89 -5.82
C GLY A 136 17.88 -11.63 -5.03
N PRO A 137 17.07 -10.56 -5.15
CA PRO A 137 17.36 -9.28 -4.51
C PRO A 137 17.26 -9.40 -2.98
N THR A 138 18.29 -8.93 -2.27
CA THR A 138 18.27 -8.81 -0.80
C THR A 138 18.08 -7.34 -0.41
N LEU A 139 17.07 -7.06 0.40
CA LEU A 139 16.76 -5.72 0.87
C LEU A 139 17.09 -5.59 2.36
N VAL A 140 17.88 -4.57 2.71
CA VAL A 140 18.16 -4.17 4.08
C VAL A 140 17.44 -2.86 4.36
N VAL A 141 16.54 -2.85 5.34
CA VAL A 141 15.82 -1.65 5.77
C VAL A 141 16.47 -1.15 7.06
N ALA A 142 17.13 0.00 7.01
CA ALA A 142 17.64 0.63 8.22
C ALA A 142 16.47 1.15 9.07
N GLY A 143 16.55 0.97 10.39
CA GLY A 143 15.53 1.44 11.34
C GLY A 143 15.26 2.94 11.17
N ALA A 144 13.98 3.33 11.21
CA ALA A 144 13.58 4.72 11.03
C ALA A 144 14.22 5.59 12.12
N ALA A 145 15.05 6.56 11.71
CA ALA A 145 15.45 7.64 12.60
C ALA A 145 14.27 8.62 12.69
N ARG A 146 13.71 8.80 13.89
CA ARG A 146 12.80 9.92 14.16
C ARG A 146 13.67 11.18 14.30
N ARG A 147 13.32 12.25 13.58
CA ARG A 147 13.89 13.58 13.80
C ARG A 147 13.35 14.18 15.09
#